data_AF-B3LJK6-F1
#
_entry.id   AF-B3LJK6-F1
#
_cell.length_a   1.000
_cell.length_b   1.000
_cell.length_c   1.000
_cell.angle_alpha   90.00
_cell.angle_beta   90.00
_cell.angle_gamma   90.00
#
_symmetry.space_group_name_H-M   'P 1'
#
loop_
_entity.id
_entity.type
_entity.pdbx_description
1 polymer ?
#
loop_
_entity_poly.entity_id
_entity_poly.type
_entity_poly.pdbx_seq_one_letter_code
_entity_poly.pdbx_strand_id
1 'polypeptide(L)'
;MLSRTIRTQGSFLRRSQLTITRSFSVTFNMQNAQKRSPTGIVLMNMGGPSKVEETYDFLYQLFADNDLIPISAKYQKTIAKYIAKFRTPKIEKQYREIGGGSPIRKWSEYQATEVCKILDKTCPETAPHKPYVAFRYAKPLTAETYKQMLKDGVKKAVAFSQYPHFSYSTTGSSINELWRQIKALDSERSISWSVIDRWPTNEGLIKAFSENITKKLQEFPQPVRDKVVLLFSAHSLPMDVVNTGDAYPAEVAATVYNIMQKLKFKNPYRLVWQSQVGPKPWLGAQTAEIAEFLGPKVDGLMFIPIAFTSDHIETLHEIDLGVIGESEYKDKFKRCESLNGNQTFIEGMADLVKSHLQSNQLYSNQLPLDFALGKSNDPVKDLSLVFGNHEST
;
A
#
# COMPACT_ATOMS: atom_id res chain seq x y z
N MET A 1 -18.34 32.43 -101.26
CA MET A 1 -19.44 31.92 -102.09
C MET A 1 -20.71 31.85 -101.25
N LEU A 2 -21.84 32.13 -101.89
CA LEU A 2 -23.17 32.48 -101.37
C LEU A 2 -23.93 31.43 -100.52
N SER A 3 -24.93 31.97 -99.79
CA SER A 3 -26.27 31.39 -99.48
C SER A 3 -26.34 30.35 -98.35
N ARG A 4 -27.36 30.22 -97.48
CA ARG A 4 -28.62 30.90 -97.08
C ARG A 4 -29.38 29.84 -96.22
N THR A 5 -30.38 30.26 -95.42
CA THR A 5 -31.55 29.47 -94.90
C THR A 5 -31.25 28.55 -93.69
N ILE A 6 -31.85 28.56 -92.47
CA ILE A 6 -33.11 28.97 -91.78
C ILE A 6 -33.74 27.73 -91.08
N ARG A 7 -34.04 27.87 -89.77
CA ARG A 7 -35.03 27.15 -88.89
C ARG A 7 -34.80 25.65 -88.56
N THR A 8 -35.18 25.09 -87.40
CA THR A 8 -36.01 25.52 -86.24
C THR A 8 -35.79 24.60 -85.02
N GLN A 9 -35.89 25.21 -83.83
CA GLN A 9 -36.49 24.75 -82.55
C GLN A 9 -36.22 23.36 -81.96
N GLY A 10 -35.76 23.39 -80.69
CA GLY A 10 -35.86 22.32 -79.71
C GLY A 10 -35.45 22.84 -78.33
N SER A 11 -36.42 23.42 -77.61
CA SER A 11 -36.31 23.96 -76.25
C SER A 11 -35.91 22.92 -75.21
N PHE A 12 -35.06 23.28 -74.23
CA PHE A 12 -35.35 23.02 -72.81
C PHE A 12 -34.47 23.92 -71.93
N LEU A 13 -35.12 24.82 -71.20
CA LEU A 13 -34.51 25.59 -70.11
C LEU A 13 -34.13 24.66 -68.96
N ARG A 14 -32.92 24.80 -68.41
CA ARG A 14 -32.68 24.54 -66.99
C ARG A 14 -32.12 25.80 -66.33
N ARG A 15 -32.98 26.43 -65.53
CA ARG A 15 -32.66 27.51 -64.60
C ARG A 15 -31.77 26.97 -63.48
N SER A 16 -30.70 27.74 -63.23
CA SER A 16 -30.12 28.13 -61.94
C SER A 16 -30.65 27.44 -60.67
N GLN A 17 -29.72 26.98 -59.83
CA GLN A 17 -29.66 27.41 -58.42
C GLN A 17 -28.28 27.08 -57.83
N LEU A 18 -27.55 28.14 -57.43
CA LEU A 18 -26.48 28.04 -56.45
C LEU A 18 -27.05 27.40 -55.19
N THR A 19 -26.43 26.32 -54.72
CA THR A 19 -26.74 25.74 -53.41
C THR A 19 -25.63 26.12 -52.45
N ILE A 20 -25.89 27.16 -51.65
CA ILE A 20 -25.24 27.34 -50.35
C ILE A 20 -25.87 26.30 -49.43
N THR A 21 -25.12 25.26 -49.07
CA THR A 21 -25.49 24.37 -47.98
C THR A 21 -24.29 24.02 -47.14
N ARG A 22 -24.19 24.76 -46.04
CA ARG A 22 -23.89 24.31 -44.67
C ARG A 22 -22.58 23.56 -44.46
N SER A 23 -21.59 24.36 -44.03
CA SER A 23 -20.61 24.01 -43.01
C SER A 23 -21.28 23.44 -41.77
N PHE A 24 -21.46 22.11 -41.73
CA PHE A 24 -21.91 21.36 -40.53
C PHE A 24 -21.33 19.94 -40.57
N SER A 25 -19.99 19.83 -40.66
CA SER A 25 -19.34 18.50 -40.58
C SER A 25 -18.06 18.48 -39.73
N VAL A 26 -17.76 19.53 -38.96
CA VAL A 26 -16.52 19.59 -38.14
C VAL A 26 -16.79 19.51 -36.63
N THR A 27 -18.06 19.45 -36.21
CA THR A 27 -18.46 19.39 -34.79
C THR A 27 -19.23 18.12 -34.44
N PHE A 28 -18.77 16.95 -34.91
CA PHE A 28 -19.34 15.67 -34.47
C PHE A 28 -18.29 14.55 -34.34
N ASN A 29 -17.04 14.90 -33.99
CA ASN A 29 -15.99 13.89 -33.74
C ASN A 29 -15.24 14.08 -32.41
N MET A 30 -15.91 14.69 -31.42
CA MET A 30 -15.34 14.91 -30.08
C MET A 30 -16.16 14.27 -28.94
N GLN A 31 -17.06 13.33 -29.26
CA GLN A 31 -17.94 12.69 -28.25
C GLN A 31 -17.92 11.15 -28.23
N ASN A 32 -17.07 10.49 -29.02
CA ASN A 32 -16.88 9.04 -28.95
C ASN A 32 -15.40 8.66 -28.82
N ALA A 33 -14.67 9.33 -27.93
CA ALA A 33 -13.55 8.65 -27.27
C ALA A 33 -14.18 7.52 -26.44
N GLN A 34 -14.18 6.31 -26.98
CA GLN A 34 -14.61 5.10 -26.32
C GLN A 34 -13.99 5.11 -24.91
N LYS A 35 -14.81 5.39 -23.87
CA LYS A 35 -14.32 5.56 -22.49
C LYS A 35 -13.65 4.25 -22.10
N ARG A 36 -12.31 4.22 -22.13
CA ARG A 36 -11.53 3.07 -21.67
C ARG A 36 -11.90 2.81 -20.22
N SER A 37 -12.18 1.55 -19.89
CA SER A 37 -12.43 1.17 -18.50
C SER A 37 -11.18 1.47 -17.66
N PRO A 38 -11.34 2.03 -16.45
CA PRO A 38 -10.20 2.35 -15.60
C PRO A 38 -9.50 1.10 -15.08
N THR A 39 -8.18 1.20 -14.90
CA THR A 39 -7.37 0.27 -14.11
C THR A 39 -7.34 0.75 -12.66
N GLY A 40 -7.84 -0.05 -11.71
CA GLY A 40 -7.80 0.28 -10.29
C GLY A 40 -6.45 -0.06 -9.66
N ILE A 41 -5.77 0.91 -9.05
CA ILE A 41 -4.59 0.68 -8.22
C ILE A 41 -5.00 0.80 -6.76
N VAL A 42 -5.03 -0.33 -6.06
CA VAL A 42 -5.59 -0.42 -4.70
C VAL A 42 -4.44 -0.59 -3.71
N LEU A 43 -4.10 0.48 -2.98
CA LEU A 43 -3.13 0.39 -1.90
C LEU A 43 -3.77 -0.25 -0.66
N MET A 44 -3.17 -1.33 -0.17
CA MET A 44 -3.69 -2.13 0.94
C MET A 44 -2.75 -2.12 2.14
N ASN A 45 -3.29 -1.85 3.32
CA ASN A 45 -2.62 -2.06 4.59
C ASN A 45 -3.63 -2.33 5.73
N MET A 46 -3.18 -2.55 6.96
CA MET A 46 -4.07 -2.78 8.11
C MET A 46 -4.99 -1.58 8.40
N GLY A 47 -4.50 -0.37 8.16
CA GLY A 47 -5.14 0.90 8.43
C GLY A 47 -4.88 1.41 9.83
N GLY A 48 -5.44 2.58 10.12
CA GLY A 48 -5.58 3.11 11.47
C GLY A 48 -6.77 4.06 11.56
N PRO A 49 -7.36 4.25 12.75
CA PRO A 49 -8.50 5.12 12.95
C PRO A 49 -8.15 6.56 12.54
N SER A 50 -8.88 7.13 11.58
CA SER A 50 -8.58 8.48 11.06
C SER A 50 -8.94 9.56 12.08
N LYS A 51 -9.87 9.24 12.98
CA LYS A 51 -10.27 10.06 14.13
C LYS A 51 -10.30 9.19 15.38
N VAL A 52 -10.13 9.79 16.55
CA VAL A 52 -10.11 9.09 17.85
C VAL A 52 -11.33 8.18 18.02
N GLU A 53 -12.52 8.61 17.61
CA GLU A 53 -13.78 7.89 17.81
C GLU A 53 -13.85 6.58 17.01
N GLU A 54 -13.03 6.41 15.98
CA GLU A 54 -12.97 5.18 15.18
C GLU A 54 -12.16 4.07 15.85
N THR A 55 -11.53 4.35 16.99
CA THR A 55 -10.63 3.42 17.70
C THR A 55 -11.34 2.13 18.10
N TYR A 56 -12.56 2.21 18.64
CA TYR A 56 -13.29 1.01 19.04
C TYR A 56 -13.56 0.07 17.86
N ASP A 57 -14.07 0.61 16.75
CA ASP A 57 -14.39 -0.18 15.56
C ASP A 57 -13.11 -0.79 14.96
N PHE A 58 -12.03 -0.02 14.89
CA PHE A 58 -10.72 -0.49 14.45
C PHE A 58 -10.23 -1.68 15.29
N LEU A 59 -10.22 -1.54 16.62
CA LEU A 59 -9.78 -2.60 17.52
C LEU A 59 -10.71 -3.83 17.46
N TYR A 60 -12.02 -3.61 17.33
CA TYR A 60 -12.97 -4.71 17.17
C TYR A 60 -12.68 -5.51 15.89
N GLN A 61 -12.47 -4.85 14.75
CA GLN A 61 -12.12 -5.52 13.49
C GLN A 61 -10.78 -6.27 13.60
N LEU A 62 -9.77 -5.64 14.22
CA LEU A 62 -8.44 -6.24 14.42
C LEU A 62 -8.52 -7.52 15.27
N PHE A 63 -9.19 -7.48 16.43
CA PHE A 63 -9.31 -8.66 17.28
C PHE A 63 -10.35 -9.66 16.79
N ALA A 64 -11.28 -9.26 15.92
CA ALA A 64 -12.23 -10.19 15.30
C ALA A 64 -11.58 -11.00 14.17
N ASP A 65 -10.41 -10.59 13.69
CA ASP A 65 -9.68 -11.30 12.66
C ASP A 65 -8.83 -12.46 13.22
N ASN A 66 -9.25 -13.67 12.87
CA ASN A 66 -8.51 -14.88 13.24
C ASN A 66 -7.29 -15.12 12.34
N ASP A 67 -7.18 -14.44 11.18
CA ASP A 67 -6.01 -14.54 10.31
C ASP A 67 -4.81 -13.75 10.89
N LEU A 68 -5.07 -12.75 11.74
CA LEU A 68 -4.06 -11.95 12.44
C LEU A 68 -3.74 -12.52 13.82
N ILE A 69 -4.76 -12.64 14.69
CA ILE A 69 -4.59 -13.09 16.08
C ILE A 69 -5.56 -14.25 16.33
N PRO A 70 -5.13 -15.51 16.19
CA PRO A 70 -6.01 -16.65 16.44
C PRO A 70 -6.25 -16.82 17.95
N ILE A 71 -7.37 -16.27 18.46
CA ILE A 71 -7.76 -16.36 19.88
C ILE A 71 -8.70 -17.56 20.09
N SER A 72 -9.74 -17.70 19.26
CA SER A 72 -10.71 -18.79 19.32
C SER A 72 -11.47 -18.96 18.02
N ALA A 73 -11.43 -20.15 17.40
CA ALA A 73 -12.17 -20.42 16.17
C ALA A 73 -13.70 -20.25 16.30
N LYS A 74 -14.27 -20.48 17.49
CA LYS A 74 -15.74 -20.42 17.71
C LYS A 74 -16.22 -19.10 18.31
N TYR A 75 -15.43 -18.50 19.19
CA TYR A 75 -15.87 -17.35 20.00
C TYR A 75 -15.09 -16.06 19.72
N GLN A 76 -14.28 -16.01 18.65
CA GLN A 76 -13.44 -14.85 18.29
C GLN A 76 -14.19 -13.53 18.37
N LYS A 77 -15.33 -13.40 17.67
CA LYS A 77 -16.08 -12.14 17.58
C LYS A 77 -16.61 -11.65 18.93
N THR A 78 -17.01 -12.56 19.81
CA THR A 78 -17.47 -12.20 21.15
C THR A 78 -16.30 -11.70 21.99
N ILE A 79 -15.19 -12.45 22.01
CA ILE A 79 -13.97 -12.08 22.74
C ILE A 79 -13.41 -10.75 22.22
N ALA A 80 -13.40 -10.54 20.91
CA ALA A 80 -12.96 -9.33 20.25
C ALA A 80 -13.70 -8.08 20.75
N LYS A 81 -15.02 -8.14 20.94
CA LYS A 81 -15.80 -7.02 21.50
C LYS A 81 -15.34 -6.66 22.91
N TYR A 82 -15.12 -7.65 23.77
CA TYR A 82 -14.65 -7.41 25.14
C TYR A 82 -13.23 -6.82 25.15
N ILE A 83 -12.31 -7.36 24.37
CA ILE A 83 -10.94 -6.86 24.27
C ILE A 83 -10.93 -5.44 23.68
N ALA A 84 -11.69 -5.18 22.63
CA ALA A 84 -11.81 -3.86 22.02
C ALA A 84 -12.30 -2.83 23.04
N LYS A 85 -13.43 -3.09 23.72
CA LYS A 85 -13.96 -2.19 24.77
C LYS A 85 -12.92 -1.91 25.86
N PHE A 86 -12.20 -2.93 26.30
CA PHE A 86 -11.20 -2.80 27.34
C PHE A 86 -9.97 -1.99 26.90
N ARG A 87 -9.52 -2.17 25.65
CA ARG A 87 -8.32 -1.49 25.13
C ARG A 87 -8.59 -0.09 24.57
N THR A 88 -9.80 0.20 24.12
CA THR A 88 -10.16 1.50 23.50
C THR A 88 -9.68 2.71 24.30
N PRO A 89 -9.93 2.84 25.62
CA PRO A 89 -9.55 4.06 26.34
C PRO A 89 -8.04 4.36 26.29
N LYS A 90 -7.21 3.31 26.37
CA LYS A 90 -5.74 3.46 26.28
C LYS A 90 -5.33 3.90 24.88
N ILE A 91 -5.86 3.26 23.84
CA ILE A 91 -5.48 3.54 22.45
C ILE A 91 -6.00 4.92 22.00
N GLU A 92 -7.20 5.34 22.44
CA GLU A 92 -7.71 6.69 22.18
C GLU A 92 -6.84 7.78 22.81
N LYS A 93 -6.28 7.53 23.99
CA LYS A 93 -5.32 8.45 24.62
C LYS A 93 -4.06 8.58 23.74
N GLN A 94 -3.52 7.47 23.25
CA GLN A 94 -2.35 7.48 22.36
C GLN A 94 -2.63 8.25 21.07
N TYR A 95 -3.79 8.04 20.43
CA TYR A 95 -4.16 8.81 19.24
C TYR A 95 -4.34 10.31 19.52
N ARG A 96 -4.85 10.68 20.70
CA ARG A 96 -4.93 12.09 21.11
C ARG A 96 -3.55 12.72 21.27
N GLU A 97 -2.59 12.00 21.85
CA GLU A 97 -1.22 12.48 22.08
C GLU A 97 -0.45 12.74 20.77
N ILE A 98 -0.82 12.09 19.67
CA ILE A 98 -0.21 12.30 18.34
C ILE A 98 -1.02 13.22 17.41
N GLY A 99 -2.02 13.95 17.95
CA GLY A 99 -2.79 14.94 17.19
C GLY A 99 -4.22 14.53 16.79
N GLY A 100 -4.75 13.44 17.33
CA GLY A 100 -6.17 13.09 17.25
C GLY A 100 -6.57 12.07 16.17
N GLY A 101 -5.64 11.27 15.67
CA GLY A 101 -5.93 10.22 14.69
C GLY A 101 -4.69 9.69 13.97
N SER A 102 -4.84 8.59 13.25
CA SER A 102 -3.79 7.98 12.45
C SER A 102 -3.64 8.70 11.10
N PRO A 103 -2.43 9.11 10.69
CA PRO A 103 -2.20 9.74 9.39
C PRO A 103 -2.12 8.73 8.23
N ILE A 104 -2.24 7.42 8.49
CA ILE A 104 -2.13 6.36 7.47
C ILE A 104 -3.04 6.61 6.27
N ARG A 105 -4.30 6.97 6.51
CA ARG A 105 -5.28 7.19 5.44
C ARG A 105 -4.85 8.31 4.50
N LYS A 106 -4.47 9.45 5.08
CA LYS A 106 -4.00 10.63 4.35
C LYS A 106 -2.80 10.29 3.47
N TRP A 107 -1.79 9.60 4.03
CA TRP A 107 -0.60 9.24 3.29
C TRP A 107 -0.87 8.20 2.21
N SER A 108 -1.70 7.20 2.48
CA SER A 108 -2.06 6.17 1.50
C SER A 108 -2.84 6.75 0.31
N GLU A 109 -3.82 7.62 0.58
CA GLU A 109 -4.59 8.31 -0.49
C GLU A 109 -3.69 9.22 -1.33
N TYR A 110 -2.76 9.94 -0.68
CA TYR A 110 -1.75 10.76 -1.37
C TYR A 110 -0.83 9.92 -2.26
N GLN A 111 -0.22 8.88 -1.70
CA GLN A 111 0.68 7.96 -2.42
C GLN A 111 -0.03 7.31 -3.61
N ALA A 112 -1.25 6.78 -3.41
CA ALA A 112 -2.03 6.17 -4.48
C ALA A 112 -2.29 7.16 -5.63
N THR A 113 -2.66 8.40 -5.28
CA THR A 113 -2.95 9.45 -6.26
C THR A 113 -1.71 9.83 -7.06
N GLU A 114 -0.57 10.05 -6.40
CA GLU A 114 0.68 10.42 -7.09
C GLU A 114 1.22 9.28 -7.95
N VAL A 115 1.13 8.03 -7.48
CA VAL A 115 1.47 6.85 -8.29
C VAL A 115 0.61 6.78 -9.55
N CYS A 116 -0.72 6.91 -9.44
CA CYS A 116 -1.61 6.89 -10.60
C CYS A 116 -1.31 8.01 -11.61
N LYS A 117 -0.97 9.23 -11.14
CA LYS A 117 -0.56 10.34 -12.02
C LYS A 117 0.71 10.01 -12.84
N ILE A 118 1.65 9.28 -12.25
CA ILE A 118 2.86 8.83 -12.96
C ILE A 118 2.49 7.73 -13.95
N LEU A 119 1.69 6.74 -13.52
CA LEU A 119 1.25 5.62 -14.35
C LEU A 119 0.45 6.05 -15.58
N ASP A 120 -0.39 7.08 -15.47
CA ASP A 120 -1.10 7.62 -16.63
C ASP A 120 -0.17 8.18 -17.72
N LYS A 121 1.04 8.62 -17.34
CA LYS A 121 2.07 9.07 -18.29
C LYS A 121 2.96 7.93 -18.78
N THR A 122 3.28 6.97 -17.91
CA THR A 122 4.27 5.91 -18.19
C THR A 122 3.67 4.63 -18.76
N CYS A 123 2.36 4.40 -18.57
CA CYS A 123 1.60 3.22 -19.00
C CYS A 123 0.26 3.63 -19.68
N PRO A 124 0.28 4.41 -20.77
CA PRO A 124 -0.94 4.89 -21.45
C PRO A 124 -1.87 3.77 -21.97
N GLU A 125 -1.36 2.54 -22.11
CA GLU A 125 -2.11 1.35 -22.51
C GLU A 125 -3.09 0.84 -21.44
N THR A 126 -2.79 1.06 -20.15
CA THR A 126 -3.65 0.69 -19.01
C THR A 126 -4.38 1.88 -18.39
N ALA A 127 -4.17 3.08 -18.91
CA ALA A 127 -4.86 4.29 -18.49
C ALA A 127 -6.36 4.27 -18.86
N PRO A 128 -7.24 4.92 -18.07
CA PRO A 128 -6.93 5.73 -16.89
C PRO A 128 -6.70 4.90 -15.62
N HIS A 129 -5.67 5.25 -14.83
CA HIS A 129 -5.42 4.64 -13.52
C HIS A 129 -6.20 5.37 -12.43
N LYS A 130 -7.03 4.65 -11.68
CA LYS A 130 -7.78 5.21 -10.55
C LYS A 130 -7.15 4.82 -9.22
N PRO A 131 -6.86 5.78 -8.33
CA PRO A 131 -6.32 5.51 -7.01
C PRO A 131 -7.42 5.01 -6.07
N TYR A 132 -7.12 3.93 -5.34
CA TYR A 132 -7.96 3.40 -4.28
C TYR A 132 -7.10 3.05 -3.07
N VAL A 133 -7.72 3.08 -1.90
CA VAL A 133 -7.17 2.52 -0.67
C VAL A 133 -8.17 1.51 -0.12
N ALA A 134 -7.68 0.40 0.43
CA ALA A 134 -8.51 -0.59 1.09
C ALA A 134 -7.78 -1.08 2.35
N PHE A 135 -8.32 -0.71 3.51
CA PHE A 135 -7.74 -1.12 4.78
C PHE A 135 -8.41 -2.37 5.33
N ARG A 136 -7.61 -3.19 6.02
CA ARG A 136 -8.10 -4.44 6.60
C ARG A 136 -9.01 -4.20 7.82
N TYR A 137 -8.71 -3.20 8.65
CA TYR A 137 -9.42 -2.92 9.91
C TYR A 137 -9.92 -1.48 10.06
N ALA A 138 -9.38 -0.54 9.28
CA ALA A 138 -9.82 0.86 9.29
C ALA A 138 -10.67 1.21 8.07
N LYS A 139 -11.19 2.44 8.01
CA LYS A 139 -11.96 2.92 6.87
C LYS A 139 -11.06 3.57 5.80
N PRO A 140 -11.32 3.35 4.51
CA PRO A 140 -12.36 2.47 3.96
C PRO A 140 -11.95 0.99 4.00
N LEU A 141 -12.91 0.12 4.35
CA LEU A 141 -12.69 -1.34 4.36
C LEU A 141 -12.68 -1.89 2.93
N THR A 142 -12.10 -3.10 2.73
CA THR A 142 -12.09 -3.78 1.42
C THR A 142 -13.49 -3.84 0.78
N ALA A 143 -14.55 -4.14 1.55
CA ALA A 143 -15.92 -4.19 1.03
C ALA A 143 -16.44 -2.83 0.53
N GLU A 144 -16.07 -1.73 1.20
CA GLU A 144 -16.46 -0.37 0.81
C GLU A 144 -15.76 0.04 -0.49
N THR A 145 -14.46 -0.18 -0.55
CA THR A 145 -13.64 0.12 -1.74
C THR A 145 -14.07 -0.73 -2.93
N TYR A 146 -14.37 -2.02 -2.74
CA TYR A 146 -14.81 -2.90 -3.82
C TYR A 146 -16.14 -2.42 -4.45
N LYS A 147 -17.12 -2.03 -3.62
CA LYS A 147 -18.39 -1.46 -4.11
C LYS A 147 -18.16 -0.19 -4.94
N GLN A 148 -17.22 0.65 -4.51
CA GLN A 148 -16.86 1.84 -5.26
C GLN A 148 -16.18 1.51 -6.59
N MET A 149 -15.29 0.52 -6.63
CA MET A 149 -14.62 0.06 -7.86
C MET A 149 -15.62 -0.51 -8.89
N LEU A 150 -16.61 -1.29 -8.45
CA LEU A 150 -17.69 -1.78 -9.31
C LEU A 150 -18.52 -0.63 -9.88
N LYS A 151 -18.89 0.34 -9.03
CA LYS A 151 -19.63 1.55 -9.44
C LYS A 151 -18.83 2.40 -10.43
N ASP A 152 -17.51 2.43 -10.29
CA ASP A 152 -16.59 3.14 -11.18
C ASP A 152 -16.34 2.42 -12.52
N GLY A 153 -16.86 1.19 -12.70
CA GLY A 153 -16.69 0.39 -13.91
C GLY A 153 -15.26 -0.10 -14.12
N VAL A 154 -14.52 -0.34 -13.04
CA VAL A 154 -13.16 -0.92 -13.08
C VAL A 154 -13.23 -2.33 -13.66
N LYS A 155 -12.36 -2.63 -14.64
CA LYS A 155 -12.25 -3.98 -15.24
C LYS A 155 -10.96 -4.70 -14.87
N LYS A 156 -9.89 -3.95 -14.61
CA LYS A 156 -8.60 -4.51 -14.18
C LYS A 156 -8.19 -3.84 -12.87
N ALA A 157 -7.73 -4.63 -11.91
CA ALA A 157 -7.31 -4.12 -10.61
C ALA A 157 -5.98 -4.74 -10.15
N VAL A 158 -5.18 -3.92 -9.50
CA VAL A 158 -3.95 -4.33 -8.82
C VAL A 158 -4.14 -4.15 -7.32
N ALA A 159 -4.18 -5.26 -6.59
CA ALA A 159 -4.05 -5.29 -5.15
C ALA A 159 -2.58 -5.03 -4.80
N PHE A 160 -2.24 -3.79 -4.43
CA PHE A 160 -0.88 -3.41 -4.10
C PHE A 160 -0.72 -3.35 -2.59
N SER A 161 -0.12 -4.39 -2.00
CA SER A 161 0.23 -4.37 -0.58
C SER A 161 1.26 -3.27 -0.31
N GLN A 162 0.94 -2.35 0.61
CA GLN A 162 1.89 -1.31 1.05
C GLN A 162 2.98 -1.86 1.98
N TYR A 163 2.93 -3.15 2.33
CA TYR A 163 4.01 -3.81 3.06
C TYR A 163 5.08 -4.29 2.06
N PRO A 164 6.33 -3.78 2.13
CA PRO A 164 7.41 -4.31 1.30
C PRO A 164 7.73 -5.77 1.62
N HIS A 165 7.47 -6.18 2.86
CA HIS A 165 7.80 -7.48 3.40
C HIS A 165 6.50 -8.26 3.60
N PHE A 166 6.38 -9.41 2.94
CA PHE A 166 5.21 -10.27 3.09
C PHE A 166 5.17 -10.89 4.48
N SER A 167 4.02 -10.79 5.14
CA SER A 167 3.64 -11.68 6.24
C SER A 167 2.24 -12.22 5.97
N TYR A 168 1.98 -13.46 6.35
CA TYR A 168 0.64 -14.02 6.28
C TYR A 168 -0.35 -13.23 7.15
N SER A 169 0.13 -12.73 8.29
CA SER A 169 -0.64 -11.90 9.22
C SER A 169 -1.03 -10.52 8.68
N THR A 170 -0.38 -10.02 7.61
CA THR A 170 -0.67 -8.69 7.01
C THR A 170 -1.19 -8.82 5.58
N THR A 171 -0.30 -9.05 4.61
CA THR A 171 -0.64 -9.22 3.20
C THR A 171 -1.54 -10.44 3.00
N GLY A 172 -1.26 -11.56 3.67
CA GLY A 172 -2.08 -12.78 3.60
C GLY A 172 -3.53 -12.53 4.06
N SER A 173 -3.72 -11.92 5.24
CA SER A 173 -5.06 -11.52 5.74
C SER A 173 -5.79 -10.60 4.76
N SER A 174 -5.08 -9.64 4.16
CA SER A 174 -5.66 -8.72 3.16
C SER A 174 -6.12 -9.45 1.89
N ILE A 175 -5.38 -10.45 1.42
CA ILE A 175 -5.74 -11.28 0.27
C ILE A 175 -6.93 -12.20 0.59
N ASN A 176 -6.96 -12.81 1.78
CA ASN A 176 -8.11 -13.59 2.24
C ASN A 176 -9.38 -12.73 2.29
N GLU A 177 -9.26 -11.48 2.77
CA GLU A 177 -10.39 -10.55 2.79
C GLU A 177 -10.83 -10.14 1.39
N LEU A 178 -9.88 -9.85 0.49
CA LEU A 178 -10.18 -9.61 -0.93
C LEU A 178 -10.97 -10.78 -1.53
N TRP A 179 -10.55 -12.02 -1.28
CA TRP A 179 -11.25 -13.20 -1.77
C TRP A 179 -12.69 -13.30 -1.23
N ARG A 180 -12.88 -13.04 0.07
CA ARG A 180 -14.24 -12.98 0.66
C ARG A 180 -15.11 -11.94 -0.04
N GLN A 181 -14.56 -10.75 -0.33
CA GLN A 181 -15.30 -9.69 -1.00
C GLN A 181 -15.60 -10.01 -2.46
N ILE A 182 -14.68 -10.63 -3.20
CA ILE A 182 -14.96 -11.03 -4.58
C ILE A 182 -16.14 -12.02 -4.62
N LYS A 183 -16.12 -13.06 -3.78
CA LYS A 183 -17.23 -14.04 -3.72
C LYS A 183 -18.57 -13.38 -3.37
N ALA A 184 -18.57 -12.38 -2.49
CA ALA A 184 -19.79 -11.78 -1.95
C ALA A 184 -20.36 -10.65 -2.83
N LEU A 185 -19.51 -9.88 -3.52
CA LEU A 185 -19.88 -8.65 -4.21
C LEU A 185 -19.75 -8.73 -5.73
N ASP A 186 -19.00 -9.71 -6.24
CA ASP A 186 -18.64 -9.81 -7.66
C ASP A 186 -18.60 -11.27 -8.10
N SER A 187 -19.73 -11.97 -7.89
CA SER A 187 -19.92 -13.37 -8.27
C SER A 187 -19.76 -13.62 -9.78
N GLU A 188 -20.00 -12.59 -10.59
CA GLU A 188 -19.83 -12.62 -12.05
C GLU A 188 -18.39 -12.34 -12.49
N ARG A 189 -17.48 -12.05 -11.53
CA ARG A 189 -16.04 -11.86 -11.75
C ARG A 189 -15.74 -10.75 -12.77
N SER A 190 -16.46 -9.63 -12.64
CA SER A 190 -16.35 -8.47 -13.53
C SER A 190 -15.02 -7.72 -13.44
N ILE A 191 -14.28 -7.88 -12.34
CA ILE A 191 -12.94 -7.31 -12.13
C ILE A 191 -11.87 -8.39 -12.21
N SER A 192 -10.91 -8.23 -13.13
CA SER A 192 -9.70 -9.05 -13.20
C SER A 192 -8.62 -8.53 -12.25
N TRP A 193 -8.31 -9.33 -11.22
CA TRP A 193 -7.35 -8.95 -10.17
C TRP A 193 -5.95 -9.51 -10.44
N SER A 194 -4.94 -8.75 -10.04
CA SER A 194 -3.56 -9.20 -9.82
C SER A 194 -3.06 -8.60 -8.51
N VAL A 195 -1.98 -9.13 -7.93
CA VAL A 195 -1.44 -8.66 -6.65
C VAL A 195 0.06 -8.42 -6.74
N ILE A 196 0.47 -7.33 -6.12
CA ILE A 196 1.86 -7.07 -5.76
C ILE A 196 1.97 -7.41 -4.28
N ASP A 197 2.45 -8.62 -3.99
CA ASP A 197 2.42 -9.20 -2.65
C ASP A 197 3.66 -8.86 -1.79
N ARG A 198 4.80 -8.55 -2.42
CA ARG A 198 6.06 -8.17 -1.75
C ARG A 198 7.00 -7.39 -2.66
N TRP A 199 7.93 -6.66 -2.05
CA TRP A 199 8.90 -5.81 -2.76
C TRP A 199 10.04 -5.31 -1.85
N PRO A 200 10.73 -6.19 -1.10
CA PRO A 200 11.67 -5.79 -0.05
C PRO A 200 12.87 -4.98 -0.58
N THR A 201 13.29 -5.20 -1.82
CA THR A 201 14.50 -4.58 -2.39
C THR A 201 14.19 -3.66 -3.59
N ASN A 202 12.99 -3.09 -3.67
CA ASN A 202 12.68 -2.08 -4.68
C ASN A 202 13.70 -0.93 -4.64
N GLU A 203 14.20 -0.49 -5.80
CA GLU A 203 15.28 0.51 -5.84
C GLU A 203 14.89 1.84 -5.21
N GLY A 204 13.68 2.33 -5.45
CA GLY A 204 13.16 3.57 -4.85
C GLY A 204 12.98 3.47 -3.34
N LEU A 205 12.54 2.31 -2.84
CA LEU A 205 12.47 2.02 -1.39
C LEU A 205 13.85 2.11 -0.74
N ILE A 206 14.83 1.35 -1.25
CA ILE A 206 16.19 1.30 -0.70
C ILE A 206 16.84 2.69 -0.80
N LYS A 207 16.68 3.37 -1.94
CA LYS A 207 17.22 4.72 -2.16
C LYS A 207 16.63 5.73 -1.18
N ALA A 208 15.31 5.78 -1.04
CA ALA A 208 14.64 6.71 -0.15
C ALA A 208 15.04 6.50 1.31
N PHE A 209 15.14 5.25 1.79
CA PHE A 209 15.65 4.98 3.13
C PHE A 209 17.10 5.42 3.30
N SER A 210 18.00 5.08 2.37
CA SER A 210 19.40 5.51 2.46
C SER A 210 19.55 7.03 2.47
N GLU A 211 18.75 7.76 1.68
CA GLU A 211 18.72 9.22 1.66
C GLU A 211 18.21 9.79 2.99
N ASN A 212 17.09 9.30 3.50
CA ASN A 212 16.52 9.75 4.78
C ASN A 212 17.48 9.48 5.95
N ILE A 213 18.12 8.30 5.99
CA ILE A 213 19.12 7.95 7.01
C ILE A 213 20.32 8.90 6.93
N THR A 214 20.86 9.10 5.73
CA THR A 214 22.02 10.00 5.52
C THR A 214 21.69 11.42 5.93
N LYS A 215 20.51 11.92 5.56
CA LYS A 215 20.00 13.25 5.96
C LYS A 215 19.89 13.35 7.48
N LYS A 216 19.29 12.35 8.14
CA LYS A 216 19.12 12.38 9.61
C LYS A 216 20.46 12.26 10.35
N LEU A 217 21.44 11.54 9.79
CA LEU A 217 22.79 11.44 10.36
C LEU A 217 23.51 12.80 10.40
N GLN A 218 23.17 13.73 9.50
CA GLN A 218 23.76 15.07 9.49
C GLN A 218 23.40 15.89 10.73
N GLU A 219 22.29 15.57 11.41
CA GLU A 219 21.90 16.21 12.67
C GLU A 219 22.75 15.76 13.87
N PHE A 220 23.51 14.67 13.74
CA PHE A 220 24.48 14.28 14.75
C PHE A 220 25.81 15.04 14.57
N PRO A 221 26.54 15.34 15.65
CA PRO A 221 27.85 15.97 15.57
C PRO A 221 28.81 15.16 14.68
N GLN A 222 29.54 15.86 13.80
CA GLN A 222 30.44 15.21 12.85
C GLN A 222 31.42 14.20 13.50
N PRO A 223 32.05 14.48 14.67
CA PRO A 223 33.04 13.56 15.26
C PRO A 223 32.47 12.21 15.71
N VAL A 224 31.15 12.12 15.93
CA VAL A 224 30.49 10.89 16.41
C VAL A 224 29.55 10.28 15.36
N ARG A 225 29.36 10.93 14.21
CA ARG A 225 28.35 10.56 13.21
C ARG A 225 28.50 9.12 12.71
N ASP A 226 29.72 8.68 12.46
CA ASP A 226 29.98 7.31 11.97
C ASP A 226 29.87 6.25 13.08
N LYS A 227 29.81 6.67 14.35
CA LYS A 227 29.61 5.81 15.52
C LYS A 227 28.16 5.63 15.91
N VAL A 228 27.25 6.45 15.37
CA VAL A 228 25.80 6.33 15.59
C VAL A 228 25.35 4.93 15.18
N VAL A 229 24.67 4.23 16.08
CA VAL A 229 24.14 2.89 15.79
C VAL A 229 22.76 3.02 15.14
N LEU A 230 22.60 2.37 14.00
CA LEU A 230 21.34 2.33 13.25
C LEU A 230 20.49 1.13 13.72
N LEU A 231 19.40 1.42 14.42
CA LEU A 231 18.41 0.44 14.85
C LEU A 231 17.23 0.43 13.86
N PHE A 232 17.24 -0.55 12.96
CA PHE A 232 16.11 -0.82 12.08
C PHE A 232 15.02 -1.49 12.92
N SER A 233 13.94 -0.76 13.20
CA SER A 233 12.85 -1.19 14.06
C SER A 233 11.64 -1.60 13.22
N ALA A 234 11.28 -2.86 13.29
CA ALA A 234 10.14 -3.46 12.59
C ALA A 234 9.10 -3.95 13.60
N HIS A 235 7.81 -4.02 13.23
CA HIS A 235 6.80 -4.63 14.11
C HIS A 235 7.14 -6.11 14.31
N SER A 236 7.13 -6.59 15.57
CA SER A 236 7.45 -7.98 15.89
C SER A 236 6.35 -8.95 15.44
N LEU A 237 6.65 -10.25 15.41
CA LEU A 237 5.68 -11.31 15.19
C LEU A 237 5.67 -12.28 16.39
N PRO A 238 4.50 -12.85 16.75
CA PRO A 238 4.46 -13.95 17.70
C PRO A 238 5.30 -15.13 17.20
N MET A 239 6.02 -15.82 18.10
CA MET A 239 6.85 -16.96 17.69
C MET A 239 6.04 -18.10 17.07
N ASP A 240 4.76 -18.24 17.42
CA ASP A 240 3.84 -19.20 16.79
C ASP A 240 3.69 -18.96 15.28
N VAL A 241 3.76 -17.69 14.82
CA VAL A 241 3.69 -17.29 13.41
C VAL A 241 5.06 -17.44 12.76
N VAL A 242 6.14 -16.98 13.42
CA VAL A 242 7.50 -17.16 12.90
C VAL A 242 7.81 -18.64 12.63
N ASN A 243 7.42 -19.52 13.56
CA ASN A 243 7.65 -20.96 13.47
C ASN A 243 6.76 -21.68 12.44
N THR A 244 5.83 -20.99 11.77
CA THR A 244 5.19 -21.56 10.55
C THR A 244 6.07 -21.43 9.31
N GLY A 245 7.19 -20.71 9.41
CA GLY A 245 8.02 -20.36 8.26
C GLY A 245 7.53 -19.09 7.55
N ASP A 246 6.92 -18.15 8.28
CA ASP A 246 6.48 -16.88 7.71
C ASP A 246 7.65 -16.11 7.08
N ALA A 247 7.43 -15.56 5.88
CA ALA A 247 8.49 -14.93 5.08
C ALA A 247 9.05 -13.62 5.69
N TYR A 248 8.26 -12.97 6.55
CA TYR A 248 8.50 -11.61 7.02
C TYR A 248 9.89 -11.38 7.63
N PRO A 249 10.39 -12.20 8.58
CA PRO A 249 11.66 -11.89 9.24
C PRO A 249 12.84 -11.85 8.26
N ALA A 250 12.86 -12.76 7.29
CA ALA A 250 13.91 -12.84 6.29
C ALA A 250 13.82 -11.69 5.28
N GLU A 251 12.62 -11.31 4.84
CA GLU A 251 12.44 -10.19 3.92
C GLU A 251 12.83 -8.85 4.54
N VAL A 252 12.49 -8.60 5.81
CA VAL A 252 12.95 -7.40 6.52
C VAL A 252 14.47 -7.36 6.61
N ALA A 253 15.11 -8.50 6.91
CA ALA A 253 16.57 -8.59 6.95
C ALA A 253 17.21 -8.30 5.58
N ALA A 254 16.59 -8.74 4.47
CA ALA A 254 17.06 -8.46 3.12
C ALA A 254 17.03 -6.95 2.79
N THR A 255 15.97 -6.25 3.18
CA THR A 255 15.85 -4.79 3.04
C THR A 255 16.92 -4.06 3.82
N VAL A 256 17.10 -4.43 5.10
CA VAL A 256 18.14 -3.85 5.98
C VAL A 256 19.53 -4.01 5.36
N TYR A 257 19.86 -5.23 4.90
CA TYR A 257 21.18 -5.49 4.32
C TYR A 257 21.43 -4.67 3.05
N ASN A 258 20.43 -4.55 2.16
CA ASN A 258 20.53 -3.73 0.94
C ASN A 258 20.73 -2.24 1.24
N ILE A 259 20.02 -1.70 2.24
CA ILE A 259 20.24 -0.32 2.69
C ILE A 259 21.67 -0.14 3.21
N MET A 260 22.16 -1.08 4.02
CA MET A 260 23.51 -1.00 4.58
C MET A 260 24.61 -1.13 3.53
N GLN A 261 24.40 -1.95 2.48
CA GLN A 261 25.28 -1.99 1.31
C GLN A 261 25.35 -0.62 0.62
N LYS A 262 24.22 0.03 0.41
CA LYS A 262 24.15 1.38 -0.19
C LYS A 262 24.81 2.45 0.70
N LEU A 263 24.73 2.30 2.01
CA LEU A 263 25.44 3.12 3.00
C LEU A 263 26.90 2.71 3.23
N LYS A 264 27.40 1.72 2.49
CA LYS A 264 28.78 1.19 2.55
C LYS A 264 29.21 0.72 3.95
N PHE A 265 28.25 0.24 4.75
CA PHE A 265 28.47 -0.23 6.13
C PHE A 265 29.24 0.76 7.02
N LYS A 266 29.07 2.07 6.78
CA LYS A 266 29.82 3.10 7.53
C LYS A 266 29.48 3.12 9.02
N ASN A 267 28.23 2.85 9.35
CA ASN A 267 27.71 2.85 10.70
C ASN A 267 27.44 1.42 11.20
N PRO A 268 27.61 1.14 12.51
CA PRO A 268 27.09 -0.07 13.12
C PRO A 268 25.56 -0.14 12.97
N TYR A 269 25.01 -1.34 12.79
CA TYR A 269 23.57 -1.51 12.69
C TYR A 269 23.06 -2.78 13.36
N ARG A 270 21.75 -2.79 13.63
CA ARG A 270 21.00 -3.95 14.07
C ARG A 270 19.55 -3.89 13.62
N LEU A 271 18.99 -5.05 13.25
CA LEU A 271 17.55 -5.24 13.12
C LEU A 271 16.98 -5.64 14.49
N VAL A 272 15.98 -4.89 14.94
CA VAL A 272 15.27 -5.06 16.21
C VAL A 272 13.76 -4.95 15.97
N TRP A 273 12.97 -5.36 16.96
CA TRP A 273 11.53 -5.52 16.81
C TRP A 273 10.76 -4.80 17.91
N GLN A 274 9.63 -4.19 17.55
CA GLN A 274 8.78 -3.39 18.43
C GLN A 274 7.34 -3.94 18.53
N SER A 275 6.50 -3.29 19.32
CA SER A 275 5.05 -3.53 19.41
C SER A 275 4.64 -4.95 19.85
N GLN A 276 5.43 -5.59 20.72
CA GLN A 276 5.05 -6.87 21.34
C GLN A 276 3.89 -6.68 22.32
N VAL A 277 2.87 -7.55 22.25
CA VAL A 277 1.70 -7.46 23.13
C VAL A 277 1.30 -8.80 23.73
N GLY A 278 0.92 -8.78 25.01
CA GLY A 278 0.45 -9.96 25.72
C GLY A 278 1.56 -10.90 26.18
N PRO A 279 1.21 -12.04 26.79
CA PRO A 279 2.16 -12.90 27.50
C PRO A 279 2.87 -13.94 26.61
N LYS A 280 2.49 -14.07 25.33
CA LYS A 280 3.10 -15.05 24.42
C LYS A 280 4.52 -14.63 24.04
N PRO A 281 5.43 -15.55 23.69
CA PRO A 281 6.74 -15.20 23.15
C PRO A 281 6.63 -14.54 21.76
N TRP A 282 7.45 -13.51 21.55
CA TRP A 282 7.56 -12.77 20.30
C TRP A 282 8.99 -12.77 19.78
N LEU A 283 9.16 -12.46 18.50
CA LEU A 283 10.47 -12.31 17.88
C LEU A 283 11.26 -11.18 18.54
N GLY A 284 12.36 -11.54 19.19
CA GLY A 284 13.33 -10.60 19.76
C GLY A 284 14.43 -10.23 18.76
N ALA A 285 15.26 -9.22 19.02
CA ALA A 285 15.40 -8.40 20.22
C ALA A 285 14.44 -7.19 20.26
N GLN A 286 13.98 -6.79 21.46
CA GLN A 286 13.03 -5.69 21.63
C GLN A 286 13.67 -4.30 21.47
N THR A 287 13.05 -3.42 20.67
CA THR A 287 13.58 -2.06 20.39
C THR A 287 13.77 -1.24 21.66
N ALA A 288 12.78 -1.21 22.56
CA ALA A 288 12.84 -0.46 23.80
C ALA A 288 13.97 -0.96 24.73
N GLU A 289 14.05 -2.28 24.95
CA GLU A 289 15.06 -2.90 25.82
C GLU A 289 16.48 -2.69 25.27
N ILE A 290 16.68 -2.83 23.95
CA ILE A 290 17.98 -2.60 23.31
C ILE A 290 18.37 -1.11 23.37
N ALA A 291 17.41 -0.20 23.20
CA ALA A 291 17.66 1.23 23.29
C ALA A 291 18.11 1.62 24.71
N GLU A 292 17.43 1.14 25.75
CA GLU A 292 17.80 1.37 27.15
C GLU A 292 19.18 0.77 27.47
N PHE A 293 19.44 -0.47 27.04
CA PHE A 293 20.72 -1.15 27.28
C PHE A 293 21.92 -0.48 26.58
N LEU A 294 21.72 0.03 25.37
CA LEU A 294 22.75 0.72 24.60
C LEU A 294 22.89 2.20 25.00
N GLY A 295 21.84 2.80 25.55
CA GLY A 295 21.78 4.20 25.96
C GLY A 295 23.04 4.69 26.69
N PRO A 296 23.52 4.04 27.75
CA PRO A 296 24.74 4.46 28.45
C PRO A 296 26.05 4.29 27.65
N LYS A 297 26.06 3.47 26.59
CA LYS A 297 27.28 2.94 25.95
C LYS A 297 27.60 3.56 24.59
N VAL A 298 26.63 4.23 23.97
CA VAL A 298 26.74 4.73 22.59
C VAL A 298 26.69 6.26 22.54
N ASP A 299 27.34 6.81 21.52
CA ASP A 299 27.34 8.25 21.22
C ASP A 299 26.01 8.71 20.59
N GLY A 300 25.25 7.79 19.99
CA GLY A 300 23.91 8.07 19.48
C GLY A 300 23.20 6.84 18.92
N LEU A 301 21.88 6.86 18.96
CA LEU A 301 21.00 5.86 18.34
C LEU A 301 20.10 6.51 17.30
N MET A 302 19.96 5.85 16.15
CA MET A 302 18.96 6.20 15.16
C MET A 302 17.93 5.08 15.01
N PHE A 303 16.64 5.39 15.12
CA PHE A 303 15.55 4.45 14.87
C PHE A 303 15.03 4.59 13.44
N ILE A 304 15.00 3.50 12.68
CA ILE A 304 14.53 3.49 11.29
C ILE A 304 13.22 2.69 11.22
N PRO A 305 12.09 3.29 10.78
CA PRO A 305 10.82 2.59 10.62
C PRO A 305 10.85 1.71 9.37
N ILE A 306 11.51 0.56 9.45
CA ILE A 306 11.92 -0.20 8.27
C ILE A 306 10.77 -0.95 7.59
N ALA A 307 9.74 -1.33 8.36
CA ALA A 307 8.68 -2.22 7.89
C ALA A 307 7.36 -1.52 7.52
N PHE A 308 7.33 -0.18 7.49
CA PHE A 308 6.15 0.59 7.12
C PHE A 308 6.51 1.84 6.31
N THR A 309 5.55 2.36 5.54
CA THR A 309 5.82 3.35 4.47
C THR A 309 5.32 4.76 4.79
N SER A 310 4.66 4.96 5.92
CA SER A 310 4.24 6.28 6.38
C SER A 310 4.33 6.37 7.91
N ASP A 311 4.25 7.58 8.45
CA ASP A 311 4.06 7.72 9.89
C ASP A 311 2.75 7.06 10.33
N HIS A 312 2.76 6.54 11.56
CA HIS A 312 1.62 5.95 12.24
C HIS A 312 1.86 5.89 13.74
N ILE A 313 0.98 5.23 14.49
CA ILE A 313 1.06 5.16 15.95
C ILE A 313 2.41 4.60 16.44
N GLU A 314 3.00 3.61 15.76
CA GLU A 314 4.28 3.05 16.20
C GLU A 314 5.46 4.02 16.05
N THR A 315 5.41 4.97 15.10
CA THR A 315 6.48 5.97 14.94
C THR A 315 6.22 7.18 15.82
N LEU A 316 5.02 7.76 15.71
CA LEU A 316 4.64 9.02 16.34
C LEU A 316 4.41 8.88 17.85
N HIS A 317 4.00 7.70 18.31
CA HIS A 317 3.75 7.44 19.73
C HIS A 317 4.83 6.54 20.32
N GLU A 318 4.93 5.29 19.85
CA GLU A 318 5.81 4.29 20.50
C GLU A 318 7.29 4.68 20.44
N ILE A 319 7.78 5.14 19.29
CA ILE A 319 9.16 5.62 19.18
C ILE A 319 9.32 7.06 19.69
N ASP A 320 8.59 8.03 19.14
CA ASP A 320 8.85 9.44 19.43
C ASP A 320 8.52 9.85 20.87
N LEU A 321 7.34 9.47 21.36
CA LEU A 321 6.92 9.80 22.72
C LEU A 321 7.44 8.78 23.74
N GLY A 322 7.42 7.49 23.39
CA GLY A 322 7.91 6.40 24.24
C GLY A 322 9.43 6.33 24.25
N VAL A 323 10.02 5.55 23.33
CA VAL A 323 11.45 5.20 23.35
C VAL A 323 12.39 6.42 23.37
N ILE A 324 12.05 7.47 22.63
CA ILE A 324 12.85 8.71 22.59
C ILE A 324 12.41 9.66 23.70
N GLY A 325 11.12 10.00 23.75
CA GLY A 325 10.60 11.06 24.62
C GLY A 325 10.71 10.77 26.12
N GLU A 326 10.57 9.52 26.54
CA GLU A 326 10.66 9.09 27.95
C GLU A 326 12.09 8.71 28.38
N SER A 327 13.04 8.65 27.44
CA SER A 327 14.42 8.25 27.74
C SER A 327 15.26 9.39 28.31
N GLU A 328 16.13 9.07 29.28
CA GLU A 328 17.17 9.97 29.78
C GLU A 328 18.21 10.35 28.70
N TYR A 329 18.24 9.60 27.59
CA TYR A 329 19.16 9.78 26.47
C TYR A 329 18.54 10.45 25.24
N LYS A 330 17.38 11.10 25.39
CA LYS A 330 16.64 11.75 24.29
C LYS A 330 17.48 12.64 23.39
N ASP A 331 18.50 13.32 23.92
CA ASP A 331 19.36 14.23 23.16
C ASP A 331 20.21 13.53 22.08
N LYS A 332 20.52 12.24 22.30
CA LYS A 332 21.30 11.41 21.37
C LYS A 332 20.48 10.33 20.67
N PHE A 333 19.16 10.32 20.89
CA PHE A 333 18.23 9.43 20.21
C PHE A 333 17.48 10.21 19.14
N LYS A 334 17.49 9.70 17.90
CA LYS A 334 16.79 10.34 16.78
C LYS A 334 16.05 9.30 15.97
N ARG A 335 14.86 9.64 15.46
CA ARG A 335 14.15 8.81 14.50
C ARG A 335 14.42 9.28 13.07
N CYS A 336 14.65 8.35 12.16
CA CYS A 336 14.69 8.59 10.73
C CYS A 336 13.29 8.98 10.22
N GLU A 337 13.23 9.91 9.26
CA GLU A 337 11.97 10.35 8.66
C GLU A 337 11.28 9.17 7.97
N SER A 338 9.99 8.96 8.24
CA SER A 338 9.15 7.98 7.54
C SER A 338 9.05 8.34 6.05
N LEU A 339 8.83 7.35 5.18
CA LEU A 339 8.85 7.59 3.72
C LEU A 339 7.77 8.58 3.28
N ASN A 340 6.55 8.48 3.82
CA ASN A 340 5.47 9.47 3.63
C ASN A 340 5.32 9.88 2.15
N GLY A 341 5.54 11.16 1.83
CA GLY A 341 5.48 11.71 0.48
C GLY A 341 6.83 11.85 -0.21
N ASN A 342 7.85 11.08 0.19
CA ASN A 342 9.16 11.11 -0.44
C ASN A 342 9.04 10.76 -1.94
N GLN A 343 9.52 11.66 -2.80
CA GLN A 343 9.36 11.54 -4.24
C GLN A 343 10.10 10.32 -4.83
N THR A 344 11.32 10.04 -4.37
CA THR A 344 12.09 8.84 -4.76
C THR A 344 11.32 7.57 -4.46
N PHE A 345 10.63 7.52 -3.32
CA PHE A 345 9.79 6.38 -2.93
C PHE A 345 8.56 6.24 -3.83
N ILE A 346 7.85 7.34 -4.12
CA ILE A 346 6.68 7.35 -5.00
C ILE A 346 7.04 6.90 -6.42
N GLU A 347 8.16 7.37 -6.96
CA GLU A 347 8.68 6.94 -8.26
C GLU A 347 8.99 5.43 -8.25
N GLY A 348 9.64 4.93 -7.20
CA GLY A 348 9.89 3.51 -7.03
C GLY A 348 8.64 2.65 -6.98
N MET A 349 7.56 3.14 -6.35
CA MET A 349 6.26 2.48 -6.37
C MET A 349 5.63 2.47 -7.77
N ALA A 350 5.71 3.59 -8.50
CA ALA A 350 5.18 3.66 -9.86
C ALA A 350 5.93 2.72 -10.82
N ASP A 351 7.26 2.65 -10.72
CA ASP A 351 8.08 1.71 -11.51
C ASP A 351 7.77 0.25 -11.18
N LEU A 352 7.47 -0.02 -9.91
CA LEU A 352 7.06 -1.33 -9.45
C LEU A 352 5.70 -1.73 -10.05
N VAL A 353 4.70 -0.85 -10.01
CA VAL A 353 3.38 -1.14 -10.59
C VAL A 353 3.50 -1.30 -12.11
N LYS A 354 4.29 -0.45 -12.78
CA LYS A 354 4.58 -0.59 -14.21
C LYS A 354 5.17 -1.96 -14.54
N SER A 355 6.21 -2.38 -13.82
CA SER A 355 6.86 -3.68 -14.02
C SER A 355 5.87 -4.83 -13.84
N HIS A 356 5.04 -4.75 -12.80
CA HIS A 356 3.98 -5.72 -12.53
C HIS A 356 2.98 -5.83 -13.69
N LEU A 357 2.43 -4.68 -14.14
CA LEU A 357 1.47 -4.62 -15.24
C LEU A 357 2.01 -5.19 -16.56
N GLN A 358 3.32 -5.06 -16.81
CA GLN A 358 3.99 -5.54 -18.03
C GLN A 358 4.43 -7.01 -17.95
N SER A 359 4.58 -7.57 -16.75
CA SER A 359 5.12 -8.93 -16.54
C SER A 359 4.14 -10.05 -16.88
N ASN A 360 2.83 -9.75 -16.95
CA ASN A 360 1.72 -10.73 -16.99
C ASN A 360 1.68 -11.70 -15.79
N GLN A 361 2.51 -11.51 -14.76
CA GLN A 361 2.41 -12.28 -13.52
C GLN A 361 1.24 -11.76 -12.69
N LEU A 362 0.46 -12.69 -12.13
CA LEU A 362 -0.68 -12.34 -11.28
C LEU A 362 -0.29 -12.17 -9.81
N TYR A 363 0.80 -12.80 -9.40
CA TYR A 363 1.39 -12.82 -8.06
C TYR A 363 2.82 -13.35 -8.13
N SER A 364 3.64 -13.14 -7.10
CA SER A 364 5.00 -13.68 -7.03
C SER A 364 5.05 -15.21 -6.90
N ASN A 365 6.19 -15.81 -7.27
CA ASN A 365 6.43 -17.24 -7.11
C ASN A 365 6.34 -17.74 -5.65
N GLN A 366 6.49 -16.85 -4.68
CA GLN A 366 6.45 -17.21 -3.25
C GLN A 366 5.02 -17.38 -2.74
N LEU A 367 4.04 -16.65 -3.32
CA LEU A 367 2.68 -16.59 -2.79
C LEU A 367 2.00 -17.98 -2.61
N PRO A 368 2.14 -18.94 -3.55
CA PRO A 368 1.62 -20.29 -3.33
C PRO A 368 2.20 -20.99 -2.11
N LEU A 369 3.50 -20.79 -1.81
CA LEU A 369 4.16 -21.37 -0.65
C LEU A 369 3.66 -20.71 0.64
N ASP A 370 3.48 -19.39 0.65
CA ASP A 370 2.96 -18.68 1.82
C ASP A 370 1.55 -19.15 2.20
N PHE A 371 0.70 -19.43 1.21
CA PHE A 371 -0.64 -19.96 1.44
C PHE A 371 -0.66 -21.45 1.82
N ALA A 372 0.41 -22.20 1.51
CA ALA A 372 0.60 -23.56 2.00
C ALA A 372 1.06 -23.60 3.47
N LEU A 373 1.83 -22.61 3.91
CA LEU A 373 2.37 -22.51 5.28
C LEU A 373 1.47 -21.72 6.24
N GLY A 374 0.71 -20.76 5.71
CA GLY A 374 -0.15 -19.87 6.46
C GLY A 374 -1.27 -20.59 7.21
N LYS A 375 -1.62 -20.06 8.39
CA LYS A 375 -2.69 -20.61 9.24
C LYS A 375 -3.87 -19.65 9.27
N SER A 376 -5.00 -20.09 8.74
CA SER A 376 -6.27 -19.36 8.74
C SER A 376 -7.44 -20.34 8.84
N ASN A 377 -8.58 -19.88 9.38
CA ASN A 377 -9.82 -20.65 9.39
C ASN A 377 -10.57 -20.59 8.05
N ASP A 378 -10.34 -19.56 7.24
CA ASP A 378 -10.97 -19.34 5.93
C ASP A 378 -9.93 -18.84 4.89
N PRO A 379 -8.88 -19.63 4.59
CA PRO A 379 -7.87 -19.24 3.64
C PRO A 379 -8.38 -19.37 2.20
N VAL A 380 -7.78 -18.59 1.29
CA VAL A 380 -7.81 -18.91 -0.14
C VAL A 380 -7.29 -20.33 -0.36
N LYS A 381 -8.03 -21.15 -1.12
CA LYS A 381 -7.65 -22.53 -1.45
C LYS A 381 -6.87 -22.64 -2.75
N ASP A 382 -7.14 -21.75 -3.70
CA ASP A 382 -6.49 -21.69 -5.00
C ASP A 382 -6.32 -20.23 -5.40
N LEU A 383 -5.06 -19.77 -5.47
CA LEU A 383 -4.72 -18.40 -5.84
C LEU A 383 -5.08 -18.08 -7.30
N SER A 384 -5.08 -19.09 -8.17
CA SER A 384 -5.44 -18.92 -9.58
C SER A 384 -6.92 -18.62 -9.78
N LEU A 385 -7.78 -19.01 -8.83
CA LEU A 385 -9.20 -18.63 -8.82
C LEU A 385 -9.44 -17.23 -8.25
N VAL A 386 -8.48 -16.69 -7.49
CA VAL A 386 -8.59 -15.33 -6.94
C VAL A 386 -8.16 -14.31 -7.98
N PHE A 387 -6.99 -14.51 -8.57
CA PHE A 387 -6.35 -13.57 -9.50
C PHE A 387 -6.49 -14.05 -10.95
N GLY A 388 -6.52 -13.13 -11.90
CA GLY A 388 -6.65 -13.41 -13.33
C GLY A 388 -7.98 -12.97 -13.92
N ASN A 389 -8.22 -13.34 -15.18
CA ASN A 389 -9.50 -13.10 -15.84
C ASN A 389 -10.37 -14.35 -15.70
N HIS A 390 -11.60 -14.15 -15.19
CA HIS A 390 -12.57 -15.20 -14.90
C HIS A 390 -13.96 -14.86 -15.42
N GLU A 391 -14.09 -13.83 -16.27
CA GLU A 391 -15.35 -13.59 -16.97
C GLU A 391 -15.69 -14.87 -17.76
N SER A 392 -16.86 -15.44 -17.49
CA SER A 392 -17.43 -16.55 -18.27
C SER A 392 -17.45 -16.17 -19.74
N THR A 393 -16.88 -17.03 -20.58
CA THR A 393 -17.02 -16.96 -22.05
C THR A 393 -18.45 -17.27 -22.46
#